data_AF-A0A9W5IXE1-F1
#
_entry.id   AF-A0A9W5IXE1-F1
#
_cell.length_a   1.000
_cell.length_b   1.000
_cell.length_c   1.000
_cell.angle_alpha   90.00
_cell.angle_beta   90.00
_cell.angle_gamma   90.00
#
_symmetry.space_group_name_H-M   'P 1'
#
loop_
_entity.id
_entity.type
_entity.pdbx_description
1 polymer ?
#
loop_
_entity_poly.entity_id
_entity_poly.type
_entity_poly.pdbx_seq_one_letter_code
_entity_poly.pdbx_strand_id
1 'polypeptide(L)'
;NRTAVELPGGSGLENLYYGSGHLHRIAFDGETVTDIERDRLHRETGRTQGRLASRYTLDPLGRLKSQLAVPAGPSESKGKAAVTAAVKRSYGYDRTGNLTQSTDPRTGTTQFEYDKLGRITRAGDELFAFDPAHNIVDIPARPSENIPEGISEAADKAHTATVKDNRIKTYDGAEYYYDTFGNLTFMSLPDGGSRTLSYDLKDRLVLAEIWREGGKEIWRYEYDALDRRIAKEQVEVGEEHRPAADGKGRLKTVPGNRIEFVWDGSHLLQEIHPHGSYTYVYTDQDSYEPLAQICEWEDEAGETRRQVNYFHCDQIGLPREMTDGEGRLLWFGNYGGWGKLTEETNIANAHQPFRLQNQYCDGETGLHYNFFRYYDPHSGRFVT
;
A
#
# COMPACT_ATOMS: atom_id res chain seq x y z
N ASN A 1 2.85 -14.39 -21.58
CA ASN A 1 3.96 -13.43 -21.80
C ASN A 1 3.47 -12.31 -22.72
N ARG A 2 2.76 -11.33 -22.16
CA ARG A 2 2.42 -10.12 -22.92
C ARG A 2 3.68 -9.26 -23.08
N THR A 3 4.04 -8.89 -24.29
CA THR A 3 5.30 -8.19 -24.59
C THR A 3 5.18 -6.67 -24.64
N ALA A 4 3.97 -6.12 -24.79
CA ALA A 4 3.73 -4.69 -24.77
C ALA A 4 2.33 -4.34 -24.27
N VAL A 5 2.18 -3.14 -23.72
CA VAL A 5 0.93 -2.48 -23.35
C VAL A 5 1.02 -1.04 -23.85
N GLU A 6 0.02 -0.57 -24.60
CA GLU A 6 -0.10 0.82 -25.03
C GLU A 6 -1.06 1.55 -24.08
N LEU A 7 -0.63 2.70 -23.55
CA LEU A 7 -1.40 3.56 -22.67
C LEU A 7 -2.35 4.45 -23.48
N PRO A 8 -3.41 5.02 -22.87
CA PRO A 8 -4.34 5.92 -23.56
C PRO A 8 -3.65 7.12 -24.26
N GLY A 9 -2.49 7.57 -23.75
CA GLY A 9 -1.70 8.66 -24.33
C GLY A 9 -0.74 8.25 -25.46
N GLY A 10 -0.69 6.97 -25.85
CA GLY A 10 0.17 6.45 -26.92
C GLY A 10 1.57 5.98 -26.48
N SER A 11 2.02 6.34 -25.28
CA SER A 11 3.21 5.73 -24.67
C SER A 11 2.99 4.25 -24.33
N GLY A 12 4.06 3.48 -24.24
CA GLY A 12 3.97 2.03 -24.07
C GLY A 12 4.94 1.44 -23.06
N LEU A 13 4.48 0.43 -22.32
CA LEU A 13 5.31 -0.47 -21.53
C LEU A 13 5.67 -1.69 -22.35
N GLU A 14 6.94 -2.07 -22.33
CA GLU A 14 7.49 -3.18 -23.10
C GLU A 14 8.18 -4.18 -22.17
N ASN A 15 7.89 -5.46 -22.36
CA ASN A 15 8.46 -6.56 -21.58
C ASN A 15 9.30 -7.46 -22.49
N LEU A 16 10.56 -7.65 -22.12
CA LEU A 16 11.44 -8.63 -22.76
C LEU A 16 11.54 -9.88 -21.88
N TYR A 17 11.34 -11.04 -22.52
CA TYR A 17 11.43 -12.35 -21.87
C TYR A 17 12.57 -13.17 -22.46
N TYR A 18 13.13 -14.06 -21.65
CA TYR A 18 14.07 -15.08 -22.12
C TYR A 18 13.59 -16.49 -21.76
N GLY A 19 14.12 -17.48 -22.48
CA GLY A 19 13.86 -18.90 -22.24
C GLY A 19 12.37 -19.24 -22.27
N SER A 20 11.91 -19.94 -21.22
CA SER A 20 10.52 -20.36 -21.04
C SER A 20 9.54 -19.27 -20.59
N GLY A 21 9.93 -17.98 -20.65
CA GLY A 21 9.06 -16.87 -20.30
C GLY A 21 9.46 -16.11 -19.04
N HIS A 22 10.75 -16.08 -18.70
CA HIS A 22 11.22 -15.34 -17.54
C HIS A 22 11.43 -13.86 -17.93
N LEU A 23 10.77 -12.95 -17.20
CA LEU A 23 10.92 -11.52 -17.42
C LEU A 23 12.39 -11.12 -17.20
N HIS A 24 12.97 -10.48 -18.22
CA HIS A 24 14.34 -10.02 -18.26
C HIS A 24 14.46 -8.51 -18.09
N ARG A 25 13.61 -7.76 -18.80
CA ARG A 25 13.68 -6.30 -18.86
C ARG A 25 12.27 -5.74 -19.00
N ILE A 26 12.04 -4.61 -18.33
CA ILE A 26 10.88 -3.75 -18.56
C ILE A 26 11.41 -2.41 -19.11
N ALA A 27 10.79 -1.93 -20.18
CA ALA A 27 11.08 -0.64 -20.78
C ALA A 27 9.81 0.20 -20.91
N PHE A 28 9.98 1.51 -21.00
CA PHE A 28 8.92 2.48 -21.28
C PHE A 28 9.35 3.36 -22.43
N ASP A 29 8.58 3.36 -23.52
CA ASP A 29 8.95 4.02 -24.80
C ASP A 29 10.38 3.68 -25.26
N GLY A 30 10.78 2.41 -25.11
CA GLY A 30 12.11 1.91 -25.46
C GLY A 30 13.23 2.18 -24.44
N GLU A 31 13.02 3.08 -23.47
CA GLU A 31 13.98 3.35 -22.39
C GLU A 31 13.87 2.29 -21.29
N THR A 32 15.01 1.75 -20.84
CA THR A 32 15.01 0.74 -19.76
C THR A 32 14.50 1.34 -18.45
N VAL A 33 13.46 0.73 -17.90
CA VAL A 33 13.04 0.96 -16.51
C VAL A 33 13.82 0.02 -15.58
N THR A 34 13.91 -1.26 -15.91
CA THR A 34 14.64 -2.23 -15.11
C THR A 34 15.13 -3.41 -15.94
N ASP A 35 16.31 -3.93 -15.59
CA ASP A 35 16.85 -5.22 -16.01
C ASP A 35 16.90 -6.13 -14.79
N ILE A 36 16.54 -7.40 -14.96
CA ILE A 36 16.35 -8.38 -13.90
C ILE A 36 17.33 -9.54 -14.04
N GLU A 37 18.03 -9.81 -12.95
CA GLU A 37 19.00 -10.90 -12.79
C GLU A 37 18.41 -12.05 -11.99
N ARG A 38 18.64 -13.29 -12.45
CA ARG A 38 18.04 -14.49 -11.85
C ARG A 38 19.07 -15.58 -11.60
N ASP A 39 18.80 -16.41 -10.60
CA ASP A 39 19.59 -17.61 -10.34
C ASP A 39 19.23 -18.77 -11.30
N ARG A 40 19.88 -19.92 -11.12
CA ARG A 40 19.63 -21.13 -11.93
C ARG A 40 18.25 -21.75 -11.72
N LEU A 41 17.52 -21.33 -10.69
CA LEU A 41 16.13 -21.72 -10.44
C LEU A 41 15.15 -20.65 -10.96
N HIS A 42 15.65 -19.69 -11.74
CA HIS A 42 14.89 -18.55 -12.28
C HIS A 42 14.25 -17.66 -11.20
N ARG A 43 14.79 -17.69 -9.98
CA ARG A 43 14.38 -16.76 -8.92
C ARG A 43 15.15 -15.47 -9.05
N GLU A 44 14.50 -14.36 -8.75
CA GLU A 44 15.16 -13.07 -8.81
C GLU A 44 16.27 -12.95 -7.76
N THR A 45 17.43 -12.45 -8.19
CA THR A 45 18.58 -12.19 -7.31
C THR A 45 19.09 -10.77 -7.39
N GLY A 46 18.59 -9.98 -8.35
CA GLY A 46 18.83 -8.55 -8.40
C GLY A 46 18.12 -7.88 -9.56
N ARG A 47 18.11 -6.55 -9.52
CA ARG A 47 17.57 -5.71 -10.58
C ARG A 47 18.24 -4.33 -10.63
N THR A 48 18.16 -3.66 -11.77
CA THR A 48 18.50 -2.24 -11.90
C THR A 48 17.29 -1.36 -11.54
N GLN A 49 17.54 -0.25 -10.85
CA GLN A 49 16.52 0.72 -10.43
C GLN A 49 17.12 2.12 -10.55
N GLY A 50 17.15 2.66 -11.77
CA GLY A 50 17.90 3.87 -12.10
C GLY A 50 19.40 3.67 -11.87
N ARG A 51 20.04 4.57 -11.12
CA ARG A 51 21.45 4.45 -10.72
C ARG A 51 21.70 3.42 -9.62
N LEU A 52 20.67 2.83 -9.02
CA LEU A 52 20.82 1.80 -8.00
C LEU A 52 20.78 0.40 -8.64
N ALA A 53 21.52 -0.52 -8.04
CA ALA A 53 21.40 -1.95 -8.27
C ALA A 53 20.97 -2.63 -6.97
N SER A 54 19.82 -3.30 -7.02
CA SER A 54 19.27 -4.09 -5.91
C SER A 54 19.76 -5.53 -6.01
N ARG A 55 20.11 -6.13 -4.87
CA ARG A 55 20.52 -7.53 -4.74
C ARG A 55 19.72 -8.21 -3.66
N TYR A 56 19.24 -9.41 -3.96
CA TYR A 56 18.40 -10.23 -3.10
C TYR A 56 19.12 -11.53 -2.77
N THR A 57 19.15 -11.87 -1.49
CA THR A 57 19.59 -13.19 -1.03
C THR A 57 18.36 -13.95 -0.57
N LEU A 58 18.11 -15.10 -1.18
CA LEU A 58 16.98 -15.96 -0.85
C LEU A 58 17.45 -17.14 0.00
N ASP A 59 16.59 -17.65 0.85
CA ASP A 59 16.79 -18.95 1.50
C ASP A 59 16.48 -20.12 0.53
N PRO A 60 16.71 -21.38 0.92
CA PRO A 60 16.38 -22.54 0.08
C PRO A 60 14.89 -22.66 -0.28
N LEU A 61 13.99 -22.08 0.51
CA LEU A 61 12.55 -22.05 0.24
C LEU A 61 12.13 -20.87 -0.66
N GLY A 62 13.08 -20.01 -1.06
CA GLY A 62 12.82 -18.84 -1.90
C GLY A 62 12.39 -17.59 -1.14
N ARG A 63 12.43 -17.60 0.19
CA ARG A 63 12.08 -16.42 1.01
C ARG A 63 13.26 -15.45 1.08
N LEU A 64 12.96 -14.16 1.11
CA LEU A 64 13.98 -13.11 1.14
C LEU A 64 14.71 -13.10 2.49
N LYS A 65 16.01 -13.41 2.52
CA LYS A 65 16.86 -13.28 3.72
C LYS A 65 17.46 -11.89 3.87
N SER A 66 17.80 -11.26 2.76
CA SER A 66 18.32 -9.90 2.78
C SER A 66 18.20 -9.23 1.44
N GLN A 67 18.09 -7.90 1.49
CA GLN A 67 18.11 -7.03 0.33
C GLN A 67 19.07 -5.86 0.54
N LEU A 68 19.75 -5.47 -0.54
CA LEU A 68 20.72 -4.39 -0.56
C LEU A 68 20.57 -3.60 -1.86
N ALA A 69 20.32 -2.30 -1.77
CA ALA A 69 20.33 -1.38 -2.91
C ALA A 69 21.47 -0.38 -2.75
N VAL A 70 22.39 -0.36 -3.73
CA VAL A 70 23.58 0.51 -3.75
C VAL A 70 23.79 1.11 -5.14
N PRO A 71 24.48 2.25 -5.27
CA PRO A 71 24.84 2.79 -6.58
C PRO A 71 25.57 1.76 -7.47
N ALA A 72 25.19 1.69 -8.74
CA ALA A 72 25.78 0.80 -9.72
C ALA A 72 27.13 1.37 -10.22
N GLY A 73 28.23 0.65 -9.97
CA GLY A 73 29.58 1.01 -10.44
C GLY A 73 30.69 0.48 -9.52
N PRO A 74 31.95 0.41 -10.00
CA PRO A 74 33.07 0.17 -9.10
C PRO A 74 33.15 1.34 -8.11
N SER A 75 33.19 1.03 -6.82
CA SER A 75 33.44 2.01 -5.77
C SER A 75 34.81 2.66 -6.03
N GLU A 76 34.87 3.75 -6.80
CA GLU A 76 36.05 4.61 -6.90
C GLU A 76 36.17 5.46 -5.62
N SER A 77 36.29 4.78 -4.49
CA SER A 77 36.77 5.35 -3.26
C SER A 77 37.94 4.49 -2.80
N LYS A 78 39.13 4.83 -3.30
CA LYS A 78 40.38 4.58 -2.55
C LYS A 78 40.33 5.47 -1.30
N GLY A 79 39.53 5.05 -0.33
CA GLY A 79 39.24 5.78 0.90
C GLY A 79 37.98 5.18 1.52
N LYS A 80 37.99 4.97 2.85
CA LYS A 80 36.88 4.41 3.63
C LYS A 80 35.63 5.33 3.69
N ALA A 81 35.18 5.85 2.56
CA ALA A 81 33.85 6.45 2.45
C ALA A 81 32.88 5.28 2.24
N ALA A 82 32.15 4.93 3.29
CA ALA A 82 31.12 3.91 3.24
C ALA A 82 30.14 4.28 2.12
N VAL A 83 29.95 3.39 1.15
CA VAL A 83 28.82 3.50 0.22
C VAL A 83 27.56 3.45 1.07
N THR A 84 26.88 4.58 1.22
CA THR A 84 25.60 4.63 1.93
C THR A 84 24.57 3.89 1.09
N ALA A 85 24.16 2.71 1.54
CA ALA A 85 23.15 1.92 0.86
C ALA A 85 21.80 2.64 0.93
N ALA A 86 21.09 2.72 -0.21
CA ALA A 86 19.73 3.24 -0.25
C ALA A 86 18.78 2.30 0.50
N VAL A 87 19.04 0.99 0.45
CA VAL A 87 18.30 -0.05 1.18
C VAL A 87 19.28 -1.06 1.73
N LYS A 88 19.11 -1.49 2.97
CA LYS A 88 19.82 -2.64 3.54
C LYS A 88 18.93 -3.31 4.58
N ARG A 89 18.19 -4.35 4.18
CA ARG A 89 17.27 -5.08 5.06
C ARG A 89 17.64 -6.54 5.19
N SER A 90 17.41 -7.13 6.36
CA SER A 90 17.55 -8.57 6.57
C SER A 90 16.39 -9.14 7.37
N TYR A 91 16.07 -10.40 7.11
CA TYR A 91 14.90 -11.08 7.63
C TYR A 91 15.29 -12.41 8.29
N GLY A 92 14.70 -12.66 9.46
CA GLY A 92 14.77 -13.92 10.18
C GLY A 92 13.44 -14.64 10.09
N TYR A 93 13.47 -15.96 9.92
CA TYR A 93 12.27 -16.78 9.90
C TYR A 93 12.40 -17.98 10.83
N ASP A 94 11.28 -18.41 11.41
CA ASP A 94 11.21 -19.68 12.10
C ASP A 94 11.12 -20.87 11.13
N ARG A 95 11.08 -22.09 11.70
CA ARG A 95 10.97 -23.34 10.94
C ARG A 95 9.61 -23.52 10.26
N THR A 96 8.56 -22.86 10.75
CA THR A 96 7.20 -22.96 10.22
C THR A 96 6.93 -22.00 9.07
N GLY A 97 7.76 -20.96 8.91
CA GLY A 97 7.56 -19.99 7.83
C GLY A 97 7.53 -18.55 8.31
N ASN A 98 7.22 -18.32 9.59
CA ASN A 98 6.86 -17.01 10.09
C ASN A 98 8.08 -16.09 10.18
N LEU A 99 7.87 -14.81 9.87
CA LEU A 99 8.90 -13.78 9.97
C LEU A 99 9.13 -13.49 11.46
N THR A 100 10.27 -13.84 12.03
CA THR A 100 10.55 -13.59 13.45
C THR A 100 11.23 -12.24 13.68
N GLN A 101 11.92 -11.73 12.67
CA GLN A 101 12.71 -10.51 12.79
C GLN A 101 12.85 -9.81 11.44
N SER A 102 12.76 -8.48 11.45
CA SER A 102 13.19 -7.61 10.35
C SER A 102 14.20 -6.59 10.89
N THR A 103 15.32 -6.39 10.20
CA THR A 103 16.34 -5.40 10.59
C THR A 103 16.60 -4.44 9.44
N ASP A 104 16.47 -3.15 9.72
CA ASP A 104 16.70 -2.03 8.80
C ASP A 104 17.54 -0.94 9.51
N PRO A 105 18.56 -0.34 8.88
CA PRO A 105 19.33 0.76 9.44
C PRO A 105 18.52 1.99 9.84
N ARG A 106 17.36 2.25 9.22
CA ARG A 106 16.49 3.40 9.49
C ARG A 106 15.55 3.15 10.65
N THR A 107 14.92 1.99 10.71
CA THR A 107 13.91 1.67 11.75
C THR A 107 14.42 0.75 12.85
N GLY A 108 15.68 0.31 12.76
CA GLY A 108 16.24 -0.66 13.69
C GLY A 108 15.69 -2.06 13.46
N THR A 109 15.50 -2.81 14.54
CA THR A 109 15.05 -4.19 14.50
C THR A 109 13.65 -4.32 15.05
N THR A 110 12.74 -4.88 14.25
CA THR A 110 11.40 -5.28 14.67
C THR A 110 11.37 -6.77 14.91
N GLN A 111 10.93 -7.18 16.09
CA GLN A 111 10.69 -8.58 16.46
C GLN A 111 9.20 -8.90 16.28
N PHE A 112 8.92 -10.12 15.87
CA PHE A 112 7.56 -10.60 15.66
C PHE A 112 7.33 -11.89 16.45
N GLU A 113 6.16 -11.99 17.07
CA GLU A 113 5.75 -13.17 17.82
C GLU A 113 4.41 -13.68 17.31
N TYR A 114 4.22 -14.99 17.46
CA TYR A 114 3.06 -15.71 16.95
C TYR A 114 2.54 -16.67 18.01
N ASP A 115 1.22 -16.88 18.01
CA ASP A 115 0.62 -17.97 18.75
C ASP A 115 0.79 -19.33 18.03
N LYS A 116 0.27 -20.39 18.64
CA LYS A 116 0.37 -21.76 18.10
C LYS A 116 -0.40 -21.98 16.80
N LEU A 117 -1.29 -21.05 16.43
CA LEU A 117 -2.04 -21.07 15.17
C LEU A 117 -1.35 -20.23 14.08
N GLY A 118 -0.21 -19.60 14.39
CA GLY A 118 0.51 -18.73 13.47
C GLY A 118 -0.08 -17.33 13.36
N ARG A 119 -0.94 -16.90 14.31
CA ARG A 119 -1.47 -15.54 14.35
C ARG A 119 -0.46 -14.63 15.03
N ILE A 120 -0.22 -13.45 14.45
CA ILE A 120 0.73 -12.49 14.99
C ILE A 120 0.21 -11.92 16.32
N THR A 121 0.93 -12.14 17.41
CA THR A 121 0.59 -11.62 18.74
C THR A 121 1.41 -10.38 19.11
N ARG A 122 2.57 -10.18 18.46
CA ARG A 122 3.38 -8.97 18.64
C ARG A 122 4.09 -8.56 17.34
N ALA A 123 4.14 -7.27 17.07
CA ALA A 123 4.97 -6.63 16.04
C ALA A 123 5.70 -5.43 16.64
N GLY A 124 6.99 -5.58 16.96
CA GLY A 124 7.71 -4.56 17.72
C GLY A 124 7.05 -4.32 19.08
N ASP A 125 6.54 -3.11 19.30
CA ASP A 125 5.83 -2.70 20.52
C ASP A 125 4.30 -2.88 20.44
N GLU A 126 3.77 -3.22 19.26
CA GLU A 126 2.34 -3.49 19.08
C GLU A 126 1.98 -4.90 19.53
N LEU A 127 0.91 -5.01 20.31
CA LEU A 127 0.37 -6.27 20.81
C LEU A 127 -1.02 -6.51 20.22
N PHE A 128 -1.29 -7.76 19.87
CA PHE A 128 -2.55 -8.17 19.27
C PHE A 128 -3.15 -9.35 20.03
N ALA A 129 -4.47 -9.37 20.10
CA ALA A 129 -5.24 -10.50 20.61
C ALA A 129 -6.39 -10.81 19.66
N PHE A 130 -6.80 -12.07 19.64
CA PHE A 130 -7.86 -12.53 18.77
C PHE A 130 -8.83 -13.47 19.48
N ASP A 131 -10.10 -13.36 19.16
CA ASP A 131 -11.07 -14.38 19.55
C ASP A 131 -10.76 -15.75 18.88
N PRO A 132 -11.43 -16.85 19.29
CA PRO A 132 -11.21 -18.16 18.69
C PRO A 132 -11.58 -18.25 17.20
N ALA A 133 -12.36 -17.29 16.68
CA ALA A 133 -12.73 -17.18 15.28
C ALA A 133 -11.80 -16.24 14.48
N HIS A 134 -10.66 -15.83 15.07
CA HIS A 134 -9.64 -14.96 14.46
C HIS A 134 -10.10 -13.51 14.24
N ASN A 135 -11.08 -13.03 15.00
CA ASN A 135 -11.37 -11.61 15.07
C ASN A 135 -10.37 -10.90 15.97
N ILE A 136 -9.84 -9.78 15.50
CA ILE A 136 -9.07 -8.88 16.35
C ILE A 136 -9.95 -8.34 17.48
N VAL A 137 -9.39 -8.28 18.69
CA VAL A 137 -10.06 -7.79 19.89
C VAL A 137 -9.13 -6.90 20.70
N ASP A 138 -9.70 -5.96 21.45
CA ASP A 138 -8.92 -5.13 22.37
C ASP A 138 -8.29 -5.99 23.47
N ILE A 139 -7.06 -5.65 23.84
CA ILE A 139 -6.41 -6.18 25.04
C ILE A 139 -6.81 -5.26 26.21
N PRO A 140 -7.58 -5.74 27.19
CA PRO A 140 -8.01 -4.93 28.30
C PRO A 140 -6.79 -4.51 29.16
N ALA A 141 -6.48 -3.21 29.11
CA ALA A 141 -5.35 -2.51 29.75
C ALA A 141 -3.96 -2.73 29.13
N ARG A 142 -3.38 -1.68 28.50
CA ARG A 142 -1.93 -1.56 28.27
C ARG A 142 -1.29 -1.00 29.55
N PRO A 143 -0.42 -1.73 30.29
CA PRO A 143 0.44 -1.10 31.27
C PRO A 143 1.48 -0.25 30.53
N SER A 144 1.71 0.97 31.01
CA SER A 144 2.77 1.87 30.56
C SER A 144 4.15 1.22 30.53
N GLU A 145 4.90 1.42 29.43
CA GLU A 145 6.36 1.38 29.20
C GLU A 145 7.28 0.29 29.80
N ASN A 146 6.78 -0.68 30.56
CA ASN A 146 7.54 -1.87 30.91
C ASN A 146 6.60 -3.06 30.76
N ILE A 147 6.83 -3.93 29.77
CA ILE A 147 6.01 -5.14 29.53
C ILE A 147 6.14 -6.05 30.75
N PRO A 148 5.16 -6.10 31.69
CA PRO A 148 5.23 -7.00 32.82
C PRO A 148 4.64 -8.36 32.43
N GLU A 149 4.96 -9.42 33.18
CA GLU A 149 4.42 -10.77 33.02
C GLU A 149 2.88 -10.84 32.90
N GLY A 150 2.14 -9.81 33.32
CA GLY A 150 0.67 -9.73 33.25
C GLY A 150 0.06 -9.39 31.86
N ILE A 151 0.84 -8.99 30.86
CA ILE A 151 0.32 -8.78 29.49
C ILE A 151 -0.11 -10.11 28.86
N SER A 152 0.61 -11.21 29.16
CA SER A 152 0.21 -12.55 28.73
C SER A 152 -1.18 -12.89 29.23
N GLU A 153 -1.46 -12.70 30.53
CA GLU A 153 -2.75 -13.05 31.11
C GLU A 153 -3.90 -12.19 30.58
N ALA A 154 -3.68 -10.89 30.39
CA ALA A 154 -4.67 -9.98 29.81
C ALA A 154 -4.96 -10.32 28.35
N ALA A 155 -3.92 -10.61 27.56
CA ALA A 155 -4.05 -11.09 26.19
C ALA A 155 -4.78 -12.43 26.17
N ASP A 156 -4.37 -13.42 26.97
CA ASP A 156 -5.01 -14.74 27.07
C ASP A 156 -6.50 -14.62 27.41
N LYS A 157 -6.86 -13.70 28.32
CA LYS A 157 -8.26 -13.40 28.62
C LYS A 157 -8.97 -12.78 27.42
N ALA A 158 -8.35 -11.84 26.72
CA ALA A 158 -8.92 -11.23 25.51
C ALA A 158 -9.18 -12.29 24.42
N HIS A 159 -8.34 -13.31 24.32
CA HIS A 159 -8.55 -14.42 23.37
C HIS A 159 -9.82 -15.25 23.62
N THR A 160 -10.49 -15.06 24.77
CA THR A 160 -11.78 -15.68 25.09
C THR A 160 -12.99 -14.78 24.79
N ALA A 161 -12.77 -13.50 24.49
CA ALA A 161 -13.84 -12.62 23.99
C ALA A 161 -14.40 -13.19 22.69
N THR A 162 -15.62 -12.81 22.32
CA THR A 162 -16.23 -13.28 21.06
C THR A 162 -16.79 -12.10 20.29
N VAL A 163 -16.39 -11.96 19.03
CA VAL A 163 -16.97 -10.97 18.13
C VAL A 163 -18.13 -11.62 17.38
N LYS A 164 -19.33 -11.08 17.60
CA LYS A 164 -20.53 -11.61 16.97
C LYS A 164 -20.53 -11.30 15.47
N ASP A 165 -20.87 -12.31 14.66
CA ASP A 165 -21.01 -12.21 13.20
C ASP A 165 -19.75 -11.66 12.49
N ASN A 166 -18.55 -11.86 13.07
CA ASN A 166 -17.28 -11.36 12.54
C ASN A 166 -17.21 -9.81 12.42
N ARG A 167 -18.10 -9.08 13.11
CA ARG A 167 -18.23 -7.61 13.07
C ARG A 167 -17.80 -6.98 14.39
N ILE A 168 -16.61 -6.39 14.41
CA ILE A 168 -16.13 -5.62 15.57
C ILE A 168 -17.00 -4.37 15.74
N LYS A 169 -17.31 -3.98 16.97
CA LYS A 169 -18.05 -2.73 17.24
C LYS A 169 -17.14 -1.63 17.75
N THR A 170 -16.06 -2.02 18.40
CA THR A 170 -15.04 -1.14 18.93
C THR A 170 -13.68 -1.79 18.75
N TYR A 171 -12.66 -0.99 18.50
CA TYR A 171 -11.27 -1.44 18.53
C TYR A 171 -10.36 -0.21 18.70
N ASP A 172 -9.43 -0.25 19.66
CA ASP A 172 -8.41 0.80 19.90
C ASP A 172 -9.00 2.23 19.97
N GLY A 173 -10.21 2.35 20.52
CA GLY A 173 -10.95 3.62 20.68
C GLY A 173 -11.81 4.05 19.48
N ALA A 174 -11.76 3.35 18.35
CA ALA A 174 -12.67 3.56 17.23
C ALA A 174 -13.99 2.80 17.44
N GLU A 175 -15.10 3.31 16.89
CA GLU A 175 -16.38 2.61 16.83
C GLU A 175 -16.79 2.32 15.38
N TYR A 176 -17.45 1.18 15.16
CA TYR A 176 -17.79 0.66 13.84
C TYR A 176 -19.27 0.26 13.77
N TYR A 177 -19.93 0.69 12.70
CA TYR A 177 -21.35 0.42 12.45
C TYR A 177 -21.54 -0.11 11.03
N TYR A 178 -22.32 -1.17 10.89
CA TYR A 178 -22.50 -1.89 9.62
C TYR A 178 -23.96 -1.91 9.22
N ASP A 179 -24.21 -2.02 7.92
CA ASP A 179 -25.53 -2.37 7.41
C ASP A 179 -25.84 -3.87 7.63
N THR A 180 -26.98 -4.32 7.11
CA THR A 180 -27.42 -5.72 7.20
C THR A 180 -26.60 -6.68 6.34
N PHE A 181 -25.87 -6.18 5.35
CA PHE A 181 -25.03 -6.97 4.44
C PHE A 181 -23.57 -7.07 4.93
N GLY A 182 -23.20 -6.25 5.91
CA GLY A 182 -21.87 -6.26 6.53
C GLY A 182 -20.95 -5.14 6.03
N ASN A 183 -21.46 -4.19 5.23
CA ASN A 183 -20.69 -3.02 4.82
C ASN A 183 -20.62 -2.01 5.96
N LEU A 184 -19.42 -1.48 6.23
CA LEU A 184 -19.21 -0.41 7.21
C LEU A 184 -19.87 0.87 6.75
N THR A 185 -20.93 1.32 7.43
CA THR A 185 -21.67 2.54 7.05
C THR A 185 -21.26 3.76 7.85
N PHE A 186 -20.70 3.56 9.06
CA PHE A 186 -20.18 4.65 9.87
C PHE A 186 -19.00 4.19 10.73
N MET A 187 -18.00 5.07 10.87
CA MET A 187 -16.88 4.89 11.78
C MET A 187 -16.54 6.20 12.48
N SER A 188 -16.35 6.15 13.80
CA SER A 188 -15.71 7.21 14.57
C SER A 188 -14.30 6.81 14.96
N LEU A 189 -13.39 7.78 14.98
CA LEU A 189 -11.98 7.58 15.27
C LEU A 189 -11.60 8.19 16.63
N PRO A 190 -10.53 7.70 17.28
CA PRO A 190 -10.07 8.23 18.56
C PRO A 190 -9.68 9.72 18.53
N ASP A 191 -9.32 10.23 17.34
CA ASP A 191 -8.96 11.63 17.12
C ASP A 191 -10.18 12.57 16.98
N GLY A 192 -11.40 12.04 17.15
CA GLY A 192 -12.65 12.78 17.00
C GLY A 192 -13.16 12.89 15.56
N GLY A 193 -12.39 12.39 14.58
CA GLY A 193 -12.83 12.27 13.20
C GLY A 193 -13.94 11.23 13.03
N SER A 194 -14.76 11.39 12.00
CA SER A 194 -15.75 10.35 11.64
C SER A 194 -15.99 10.28 10.14
N ARG A 195 -16.53 9.15 9.70
CA ARG A 195 -16.75 8.85 8.29
C ARG A 195 -18.09 8.16 8.13
N THR A 196 -18.92 8.64 7.20
CA THR A 196 -20.13 7.95 6.75
C THR A 196 -19.90 7.43 5.35
N LEU A 197 -20.18 6.16 5.12
CA LEU A 197 -19.90 5.46 3.87
C LEU A 197 -21.22 4.94 3.27
N SER A 198 -21.41 5.16 1.98
CA SER A 198 -22.61 4.74 1.25
C SER A 198 -22.26 3.84 0.09
N TYR A 199 -23.02 2.76 -0.05
CA TYR A 199 -22.77 1.69 -1.02
C TYR A 199 -23.88 1.62 -2.06
N ASP A 200 -23.55 1.14 -3.26
CA ASP A 200 -24.55 0.78 -4.25
C ASP A 200 -25.10 -0.65 -4.01
N LEU A 201 -26.02 -1.10 -4.86
CA LEU A 201 -26.65 -2.43 -4.76
C LEU A 201 -25.70 -3.60 -5.04
N LYS A 202 -24.43 -3.33 -5.39
CA LYS A 202 -23.37 -4.32 -5.56
C LYS A 202 -22.34 -4.25 -4.42
N ASP A 203 -22.68 -3.60 -3.31
CA ASP A 203 -21.80 -3.42 -2.15
C ASP A 203 -20.51 -2.63 -2.46
N ARG A 204 -20.55 -1.75 -3.48
CA ARG A 204 -19.40 -0.89 -3.85
C ARG A 204 -19.54 0.48 -3.21
N LEU A 205 -18.49 0.98 -2.57
CA LEU A 205 -18.47 2.30 -1.93
C LEU A 205 -18.62 3.38 -3.00
N VAL A 206 -19.73 4.11 -3.02
CA VAL A 206 -20.01 5.15 -4.03
C VAL A 206 -19.94 6.58 -3.48
N LEU A 207 -20.04 6.74 -2.16
CA LEU A 207 -19.94 8.04 -1.49
C LEU A 207 -19.31 7.89 -0.11
N ALA A 208 -18.41 8.80 0.23
CA ALA A 208 -17.86 8.94 1.58
C ALA A 208 -18.00 10.38 2.06
N GLU A 209 -18.57 10.57 3.25
CA GLU A 209 -18.60 11.84 3.95
C GLU A 209 -17.60 11.79 5.10
N ILE A 210 -16.61 12.68 5.07
CA ILE A 210 -15.49 12.68 6.00
C ILE A 210 -15.57 13.93 6.87
N TRP A 211 -15.60 13.73 8.19
CA TRP A 211 -15.60 14.79 9.19
C TRP A 211 -14.25 14.80 9.93
N ARG A 212 -13.57 15.94 9.90
CA ARG A 212 -12.28 16.18 10.58
C ARG A 212 -12.28 17.57 11.23
N GLU A 213 -11.21 17.92 11.95
CA GLU A 213 -11.04 19.21 12.63
C GLU A 213 -11.09 20.45 11.70
N GLY A 214 -11.16 20.29 10.38
CA GLY A 214 -11.32 21.37 9.39
C GLY A 214 -12.69 21.47 8.73
N GLY A 215 -13.63 20.57 9.04
CA GLY A 215 -14.97 20.53 8.44
C GLY A 215 -15.30 19.20 7.76
N LYS A 216 -16.20 19.27 6.78
CA LYS A 216 -16.74 18.12 6.05
C LYS A 216 -16.21 18.09 4.63
N GLU A 217 -15.69 16.95 4.21
CA GLU A 217 -15.43 16.63 2.81
C GLU A 217 -16.38 15.54 2.31
N ILE A 218 -16.73 15.58 1.03
CA ILE A 218 -17.53 14.54 0.40
C ILE A 218 -16.78 14.03 -0.82
N TRP A 219 -16.65 12.73 -0.93
CA TRP A 219 -15.97 12.06 -2.03
C TRP A 219 -16.89 11.07 -2.71
N ARG A 220 -16.85 11.04 -4.04
CA ARG A 220 -17.60 10.11 -4.88
C ARG A 220 -16.64 9.16 -5.58
N TYR A 221 -17.08 7.92 -5.77
CA TYR A 221 -16.34 6.87 -6.47
C TYR A 221 -17.18 6.28 -7.60
N GLU A 222 -16.52 5.97 -8.72
CA GLU A 222 -17.14 5.36 -9.90
C GLU A 222 -16.44 4.06 -10.26
N TYR A 223 -17.20 3.10 -10.79
CA TYR A 223 -16.72 1.76 -11.09
C TYR A 223 -17.18 1.33 -12.47
N ASP A 224 -16.37 0.51 -13.13
CA ASP A 224 -16.77 -0.17 -14.36
C ASP A 224 -17.67 -1.40 -14.08
N ALA A 225 -18.02 -2.13 -15.14
CA ALA A 225 -18.85 -3.32 -15.05
C ALA A 225 -18.13 -4.54 -14.43
N LEU A 226 -16.80 -4.49 -14.30
CA LEU A 226 -15.96 -5.51 -13.67
C LEU A 226 -15.64 -5.15 -12.21
N ASP A 227 -16.35 -4.16 -11.66
CA ASP A 227 -16.23 -3.65 -10.29
C ASP A 227 -14.85 -3.04 -9.96
N ARG A 228 -14.13 -2.59 -10.99
CA ARG A 228 -12.88 -1.84 -10.84
C ARG A 228 -13.18 -0.36 -10.71
N ARG A 229 -12.58 0.32 -9.73
CA ARG A 229 -12.77 1.76 -9.53
C ARG A 229 -12.12 2.53 -10.68
N ILE A 230 -12.91 3.25 -11.48
CA ILE A 230 -12.43 4.02 -12.64
C ILE A 230 -12.28 5.52 -12.35
N ALA A 231 -12.89 6.03 -11.30
CA ALA A 231 -12.67 7.41 -10.86
C ALA A 231 -12.92 7.60 -9.37
N LYS A 232 -12.28 8.64 -8.82
CA LYS A 232 -12.69 9.29 -7.57
C LYS A 232 -12.64 10.80 -7.71
N GLU A 233 -13.57 11.49 -7.07
CA GLU A 233 -13.63 12.95 -7.09
C GLU A 233 -14.16 13.51 -5.78
N GLN A 234 -13.62 14.67 -5.37
CA GLN A 234 -14.23 15.47 -4.33
C GLN A 234 -15.48 16.18 -4.89
N VAL A 235 -16.56 16.15 -4.12
CA VAL A 235 -17.83 16.79 -4.45
C VAL A 235 -18.31 17.67 -3.29
N GLU A 236 -19.18 18.62 -3.59
CA GLU A 236 -19.81 19.48 -2.59
C GLU A 236 -21.31 19.62 -2.86
N VAL A 237 -22.07 20.04 -1.85
CA VAL A 237 -23.52 20.22 -1.99
C VAL A 237 -23.79 21.48 -2.82
N GLY A 238 -24.51 21.33 -3.94
CA GLY A 238 -24.94 22.43 -4.79
C GLY A 238 -26.01 23.32 -4.15
N GLU A 239 -26.05 24.59 -4.55
CA GLU A 239 -26.98 25.61 -4.02
C GLU A 239 -28.43 25.48 -4.53
N GLU A 240 -28.68 24.60 -5.50
CA GLU A 240 -30.00 24.49 -6.13
C GLU A 240 -31.05 23.86 -5.20
N HIS A 241 -32.11 24.63 -4.93
CA HIS A 241 -33.21 24.31 -4.01
C HIS A 241 -34.19 23.23 -4.52
N ARG A 242 -33.83 22.42 -5.53
CA ARG A 242 -34.72 21.38 -6.09
C ARG A 242 -34.12 19.99 -5.95
N PRO A 243 -34.81 19.04 -5.29
CA PRO A 243 -34.35 17.67 -5.21
C PRO A 243 -34.47 16.98 -6.57
N ALA A 244 -33.38 16.39 -7.06
CA ALA A 244 -33.45 15.40 -8.14
C ALA A 244 -34.07 14.10 -7.60
N ALA A 245 -34.87 13.43 -8.42
CA ALA A 245 -35.63 12.23 -8.06
C ALA A 245 -34.75 11.01 -7.68
N ASP A 246 -33.44 11.08 -7.93
CA ASP A 246 -32.45 10.03 -7.69
C ASP A 246 -31.56 10.28 -6.45
N GLY A 247 -31.74 11.41 -5.75
CA GLY A 247 -30.88 11.82 -4.63
C GLY A 247 -29.44 12.20 -5.00
N LYS A 248 -29.03 12.07 -6.28
CA LYS A 248 -27.66 12.35 -6.76
C LYS A 248 -27.51 13.76 -7.34
N GLY A 249 -28.60 14.40 -7.75
CA GLY A 249 -28.57 15.78 -8.28
C GLY A 249 -28.30 16.91 -7.28
N ARG A 250 -27.80 16.60 -6.06
CA ARG A 250 -27.38 17.61 -5.07
C ARG A 250 -25.87 17.84 -5.01
N LEU A 251 -25.06 17.02 -5.69
CA LEU A 251 -23.61 17.02 -5.55
C LEU A 251 -22.96 17.52 -6.84
N LYS A 252 -22.13 18.56 -6.73
CA LYS A 252 -21.31 19.10 -7.81
C LYS A 252 -19.83 18.74 -7.60
N THR A 253 -19.12 18.44 -8.68
CA THR A 253 -17.67 18.18 -8.66
C THR A 253 -16.92 19.43 -8.23
N VAL A 254 -15.97 19.27 -7.31
CA VAL A 254 -14.98 20.30 -6.98
C VAL A 254 -13.89 20.27 -8.07
N PRO A 255 -13.69 21.35 -8.84
CA PRO A 255 -12.69 21.38 -9.90
C PRO A 255 -11.28 21.06 -9.37
N GLY A 256 -10.50 20.29 -10.14
CA GLY A 256 -9.10 19.98 -9.83
C GLY A 256 -8.87 18.77 -8.91
N ASN A 257 -9.92 18.13 -8.39
CA ASN A 257 -9.81 17.01 -7.43
C ASN A 257 -10.36 15.68 -7.96
N ARG A 258 -10.42 15.51 -9.29
CA ARG A 258 -10.83 14.24 -9.92
C ARG A 258 -9.61 13.46 -10.39
N ILE A 259 -9.58 12.18 -10.04
CA ILE A 259 -8.57 11.21 -10.46
C ILE A 259 -9.28 10.11 -11.24
N GLU A 260 -8.81 9.82 -12.45
CA GLU A 260 -9.24 8.66 -13.22
C GLU A 260 -8.25 7.51 -13.08
N PHE A 261 -8.73 6.27 -13.10
CA PHE A 261 -7.92 5.08 -12.96
C PHE A 261 -8.03 4.20 -14.21
N VAL A 262 -6.88 3.87 -14.79
CA VAL A 262 -6.74 2.94 -15.91
C VAL A 262 -6.29 1.59 -15.37
N TRP A 263 -6.92 0.52 -15.84
CA TRP A 263 -6.68 -0.83 -15.35
C TRP A 263 -6.18 -1.76 -16.46
N ASP A 264 -5.26 -2.63 -16.09
CA ASP A 264 -4.78 -3.74 -16.90
C ASP A 264 -5.10 -5.07 -16.21
N GLY A 265 -6.20 -5.70 -16.64
CA GLY A 265 -6.81 -6.79 -15.88
C GLY A 265 -7.19 -6.29 -14.48
N SER A 266 -6.51 -6.82 -13.46
CA SER A 266 -6.67 -6.46 -12.05
C SER A 266 -5.55 -5.56 -11.51
N HIS A 267 -4.54 -5.19 -12.32
CA HIS A 267 -3.50 -4.24 -11.94
C HIS A 267 -3.97 -2.81 -12.19
N LEU A 268 -3.80 -1.94 -11.20
CA LEU A 268 -3.93 -0.50 -11.42
C LEU A 268 -2.75 -0.06 -12.29
N LEU A 269 -3.03 0.29 -13.54
CA LEU A 269 -2.00 0.62 -14.52
C LEU A 269 -1.61 2.10 -14.46
N GLN A 270 -2.60 2.99 -14.34
CA GLN A 270 -2.34 4.43 -14.39
C GLN A 270 -3.36 5.22 -13.56
N GLU A 271 -2.90 6.28 -12.90
CA GLU A 271 -3.74 7.38 -12.43
C GLU A 271 -3.61 8.57 -13.36
N ILE A 272 -4.73 9.16 -13.76
CA ILE A 272 -4.77 10.40 -14.54
C ILE A 272 -5.32 11.49 -13.63
N HIS A 273 -4.45 12.45 -13.34
CA HIS A 273 -4.74 13.65 -12.55
C HIS A 273 -4.92 14.85 -13.50
N PRO A 274 -5.50 15.97 -13.05
CA PRO A 274 -5.72 17.14 -13.92
C PRO A 274 -4.44 17.76 -14.51
N HIS A 275 -3.29 17.53 -13.87
CA HIS A 275 -2.00 18.14 -14.24
C HIS A 275 -0.89 17.11 -14.48
N GLY A 276 -1.24 15.82 -14.65
CA GLY A 276 -0.25 14.78 -14.88
C GLY A 276 -0.80 13.38 -14.71
N SER A 277 0.06 12.38 -14.83
CA SER A 277 -0.29 10.99 -14.64
C SER A 277 0.78 10.22 -13.90
N TYR A 278 0.37 9.12 -13.28
CA TYR A 278 1.27 8.17 -12.63
C TYR A 278 1.01 6.78 -13.22
N THR A 279 1.93 6.27 -14.02
CA THR A 279 1.90 4.91 -14.56
C THR A 279 2.68 3.97 -13.66
N TYR A 280 2.08 2.83 -13.32
CA TYR A 280 2.66 1.85 -12.42
C TYR A 280 3.24 0.64 -13.15
N VAL A 281 4.45 0.27 -12.74
CA VAL A 281 5.17 -0.90 -13.22
C VAL A 281 5.31 -1.88 -12.07
N TYR A 282 4.95 -3.14 -12.28
CA TYR A 282 5.01 -4.21 -11.29
C TYR A 282 6.18 -5.15 -11.56
N THR A 283 6.58 -5.94 -10.55
CA THR A 283 7.77 -6.82 -10.65
C THR A 283 7.62 -7.96 -11.66
N ASP A 284 6.39 -8.39 -11.93
CA ASP A 284 6.04 -9.40 -12.92
C ASP A 284 4.55 -9.29 -13.31
N GLN A 285 4.10 -10.01 -14.34
CA GLN A 285 2.70 -10.00 -14.81
C GLN A 285 1.70 -10.56 -13.81
N ASP A 286 2.17 -11.43 -12.91
CA ASP A 286 1.34 -12.09 -11.90
C ASP A 286 1.62 -11.55 -10.47
N SER A 287 2.33 -10.42 -10.37
CA SER A 287 2.74 -9.80 -9.10
C SER A 287 2.08 -8.44 -8.90
N TYR A 288 1.63 -8.18 -7.67
CA TYR A 288 1.13 -6.89 -7.24
C TYR A 288 2.16 -6.05 -6.48
N GLU A 289 3.41 -6.51 -6.42
CA GLU A 289 4.51 -5.73 -5.86
C GLU A 289 4.87 -4.60 -6.83
N PRO A 290 4.77 -3.32 -6.42
CA PRO A 290 5.14 -2.21 -7.27
C PRO A 290 6.66 -2.14 -7.41
N LEU A 291 7.13 -1.88 -8.63
CA LEU A 291 8.54 -1.78 -8.99
C LEU A 291 8.95 -0.34 -9.30
N ALA A 292 8.18 0.33 -10.17
CA ALA A 292 8.42 1.71 -10.55
C ALA A 292 7.12 2.48 -10.76
N GLN A 293 7.21 3.80 -10.66
CA GLN A 293 6.18 4.76 -11.01
C GLN A 293 6.78 5.71 -12.03
N ILE A 294 6.15 5.84 -13.19
CA ILE A 294 6.50 6.82 -14.20
C ILE A 294 5.53 7.98 -14.03
N CYS A 295 6.06 9.12 -13.60
CA CYS A 295 5.33 10.37 -13.46
C CYS A 295 5.49 11.17 -14.75
N GLU A 296 4.37 11.63 -15.32
CA GLU A 296 4.36 12.55 -16.46
C GLU A 296 3.53 13.77 -16.11
N TRP A 297 4.03 14.97 -16.42
CA TRP A 297 3.32 16.23 -16.17
C TRP A 297 3.69 17.27 -17.22
N GLU A 298 2.86 18.29 -17.40
CA GLU A 298 3.20 19.44 -18.24
C GLU A 298 3.89 20.51 -17.39
N ASP A 299 5.01 21.05 -17.88
CA ASP A 299 5.68 22.17 -17.24
C ASP A 299 5.08 23.53 -17.63
N GLU A 300 5.62 24.63 -17.08
CA GLU A 300 5.15 25.99 -17.37
C GLU A 300 5.28 26.38 -18.86
N ALA A 301 6.12 25.70 -19.63
CA ALA A 301 6.29 25.91 -21.07
C ALA A 301 5.34 25.03 -21.91
N GLY A 302 4.54 24.17 -21.26
CA GLY A 302 3.67 23.19 -21.93
C GLY A 302 4.42 21.98 -22.47
N GLU A 303 5.67 21.75 -22.02
CA GLU A 303 6.43 20.55 -22.40
C GLU A 303 6.10 19.40 -21.44
N THR A 304 5.85 18.22 -21.99
CA THR A 304 5.72 17.01 -21.18
C THR A 304 7.06 16.66 -20.55
N ARG A 305 7.10 16.66 -19.22
CA ARG A 305 8.19 16.17 -18.40
C ARG A 305 7.88 14.76 -17.92
N ARG A 306 8.94 13.98 -17.72
CA ARG A 306 8.87 12.60 -17.26
C ARG A 306 9.89 12.35 -16.17
N GLN A 307 9.49 11.59 -15.15
CA GLN A 307 10.38 11.09 -14.11
C GLN A 307 10.04 9.65 -13.76
N VAL A 308 11.05 8.78 -13.69
CA VAL A 308 10.89 7.41 -13.18
C VAL A 308 11.34 7.36 -11.73
N ASN A 309 10.42 6.90 -10.87
CA ASN A 309 10.63 6.65 -9.47
C ASN A 309 10.57 5.14 -9.21
N TYR A 310 11.33 4.64 -8.25
CA TYR A 310 11.48 3.23 -7.96
C TYR A 310 11.02 2.92 -6.55
N PHE A 311 10.14 1.93 -6.41
CA PHE A 311 9.71 1.42 -5.12
C PHE A 311 10.73 0.40 -4.60
N HIS A 312 10.99 0.45 -3.29
CA HIS A 312 11.80 -0.55 -2.60
C HIS A 312 10.93 -1.21 -1.54
N CYS A 313 10.50 -2.43 -1.83
CA CYS A 313 9.52 -3.14 -1.02
C CYS A 313 10.18 -4.04 0.03
N ASP A 314 9.40 -4.46 1.02
CA ASP A 314 9.79 -5.49 1.98
C ASP A 314 9.54 -6.91 1.44
N GLN A 315 9.77 -7.92 2.28
CA GLN A 315 9.60 -9.34 1.95
C GLN A 315 8.18 -9.75 1.54
N ILE A 316 7.17 -8.92 1.80
CA ILE A 316 5.79 -9.14 1.40
C ILE A 316 5.32 -8.12 0.35
N GLY A 317 6.22 -7.36 -0.26
CA GLY A 317 5.88 -6.38 -1.30
C GLY A 317 5.32 -5.06 -0.78
N LEU A 318 5.45 -4.77 0.53
CA LEU A 318 5.04 -3.48 1.11
C LEU A 318 6.11 -2.42 0.83
N PRO A 319 5.81 -1.31 0.14
CA PRO A 319 6.78 -0.25 -0.12
C PRO A 319 7.35 0.34 1.18
N ARG A 320 8.66 0.46 1.30
CA ARG A 320 9.35 1.06 2.46
C ARG A 320 10.12 2.32 2.08
N GLU A 321 10.69 2.35 0.89
CA GLU A 321 11.35 3.53 0.31
C GLU A 321 10.87 3.76 -1.12
N MET A 322 10.99 5.02 -1.56
CA MET A 322 10.89 5.40 -2.97
C MET A 322 12.09 6.26 -3.34
N THR A 323 12.76 5.96 -4.45
CA THR A 323 13.88 6.75 -4.97
C THR A 323 13.63 7.25 -6.38
N ASP A 324 14.27 8.33 -6.81
CA ASP A 324 14.29 8.70 -8.22
C ASP A 324 15.30 7.88 -9.03
N GLY A 325 15.38 8.14 -10.34
CA GLY A 325 16.37 7.53 -11.23
C GLY A 325 17.83 7.82 -10.91
N GLU A 326 18.11 8.84 -10.11
CA GLU A 326 19.46 9.17 -9.63
C GLU A 326 19.82 8.42 -8.33
N GLY A 327 18.87 7.68 -7.77
CA GLY A 327 19.03 6.95 -6.50
C GLY A 327 18.83 7.82 -5.27
N ARG A 328 18.29 9.03 -5.41
CA ARG A 328 17.99 9.93 -4.29
C ARG A 328 16.67 9.50 -3.64
N LEU A 329 16.61 9.52 -2.31
CA LEU A 329 15.41 9.19 -1.56
C LEU A 329 14.35 10.28 -1.75
N LEU A 330 13.15 9.89 -2.16
CA LEU A 330 12.00 10.78 -2.34
C LEU A 330 11.00 10.63 -1.19
N TRP A 331 10.81 9.39 -0.73
CA TRP A 331 9.82 9.03 0.26
C TRP A 331 10.28 7.83 1.09
N PHE A 332 9.87 7.80 2.35
CA PHE A 332 10.09 6.68 3.27
C PHE A 332 8.89 6.53 4.21
N GLY A 333 8.53 5.27 4.51
CA GLY A 333 7.41 4.96 5.40
C GLY A 333 7.73 3.85 6.39
N ASN A 334 7.22 4.03 7.61
CA ASN A 334 7.19 3.00 8.64
C ASN A 334 5.76 2.52 8.87
N TYR A 335 5.61 1.24 9.19
CA TYR A 335 4.32 0.58 9.22
C TYR A 335 4.17 -0.25 10.48
N GLY A 336 2.94 -0.28 11.00
CA GLY A 336 2.55 -1.22 12.03
C GLY A 336 2.31 -2.63 11.49
N GLY A 337 2.04 -3.57 12.40
CA GLY A 337 1.89 -5.00 12.10
C GLY A 337 0.83 -5.35 11.05
N TRP A 338 -0.17 -4.48 10.88
CA TRP A 338 -1.27 -4.65 9.92
C TRP A 338 -1.21 -3.72 8.70
N GLY A 339 -0.04 -3.12 8.43
CA GLY A 339 0.17 -2.29 7.24
C GLY A 339 -0.39 -0.87 7.36
N LYS A 340 -0.76 -0.41 8.57
CA LYS A 340 -1.01 1.00 8.85
C LYS A 340 0.30 1.78 8.77
N LEU A 341 0.34 2.84 7.98
CA LEU A 341 1.47 3.77 7.96
C LEU A 341 1.48 4.52 9.30
N THR A 342 2.51 4.30 10.12
CA THR A 342 2.66 4.91 11.44
C THR A 342 3.53 6.16 11.40
N GLU A 343 4.53 6.18 10.52
CA GLU A 343 5.40 7.32 10.29
C GLU A 343 5.67 7.47 8.81
N GLU A 344 5.74 8.71 8.34
CA GLU A 344 5.98 9.05 6.94
C GLU A 344 7.03 10.17 6.87
N THR A 345 7.97 10.04 5.94
CA THR A 345 8.89 11.11 5.57
C THR A 345 8.81 11.31 4.06
N ASN A 346 8.08 12.34 3.64
CA ASN A 346 7.95 12.72 2.24
C ASN A 346 8.88 13.90 1.93
N ILE A 347 10.03 13.62 1.33
CA ILE A 347 11.12 14.60 1.11
C ILE A 347 10.84 15.49 -0.10
N ALA A 348 10.23 14.91 -1.13
CA ALA A 348 10.10 15.53 -2.46
C ALA A 348 8.64 15.64 -2.93
N ASN A 349 7.68 15.60 -2.00
CA ASN A 349 6.25 15.54 -2.31
C ASN A 349 5.89 14.40 -3.28
N ALA A 350 6.51 13.24 -3.08
CA ALA A 350 6.30 12.06 -3.90
C ALA A 350 4.90 11.48 -3.67
N HIS A 351 4.26 11.04 -4.75
CA HIS A 351 2.97 10.35 -4.73
C HIS A 351 3.17 8.85 -4.53
N GLN A 352 2.92 8.36 -3.32
CA GLN A 352 3.07 6.95 -2.96
C GLN A 352 1.74 6.46 -2.34
N PRO A 353 0.82 5.88 -3.15
CA PRO A 353 -0.47 5.44 -2.65
C PRO A 353 -0.49 3.97 -2.20
N PHE A 354 0.51 3.16 -2.57
CA PHE A 354 0.46 1.72 -2.32
C PHE A 354 0.73 1.35 -0.86
N ARG A 355 0.08 0.28 -0.41
CA ARG A 355 0.23 -0.30 0.94
C ARG A 355 0.60 -1.77 0.82
N LEU A 356 -0.08 -2.68 1.51
CA LEU A 356 0.09 -4.11 1.25
C LEU A 356 -0.19 -4.40 -0.24
N GLN A 357 0.28 -5.52 -0.76
CA GLN A 357 0.11 -5.86 -2.17
C GLN A 357 -1.33 -5.65 -2.66
N ASN A 358 -1.46 -4.96 -3.79
CA ASN A 358 -2.73 -4.57 -4.42
C ASN A 358 -3.60 -3.56 -3.64
N GLN A 359 -3.10 -2.96 -2.56
CA GLN A 359 -3.82 -1.96 -1.79
C GLN A 359 -3.47 -0.54 -2.24
N TYR A 360 -4.48 0.25 -2.57
CA TYR A 360 -4.39 1.68 -2.84
C TYR A 360 -4.96 2.48 -1.66
N CYS A 361 -4.16 3.33 -1.04
CA CYS A 361 -4.58 4.18 0.08
C CYS A 361 -5.41 5.36 -0.41
N ASP A 362 -6.66 5.44 0.03
CA ASP A 362 -7.48 6.63 -0.12
C ASP A 362 -7.20 7.58 1.05
N GLY A 363 -6.41 8.62 0.81
CA GLY A 363 -6.03 9.59 1.84
C GLY A 363 -7.25 10.24 2.52
N GLU A 364 -8.33 10.43 1.76
CA GLU A 364 -9.57 11.03 2.26
C GLU A 364 -10.26 10.15 3.32
N THR A 365 -10.39 8.84 3.07
CA THR A 365 -11.08 7.89 3.95
C THR A 365 -10.13 7.16 4.87
N GLY A 366 -8.81 7.23 4.68
CA GLY A 366 -7.81 6.39 5.36
C GLY A 366 -7.99 4.87 5.13
N LEU A 367 -8.95 4.45 4.31
CA LEU A 367 -9.16 3.07 3.93
C LEU A 367 -8.26 2.73 2.75
N HIS A 368 -7.90 1.46 2.63
CA HIS A 368 -7.16 0.98 1.49
C HIS A 368 -8.12 0.23 0.55
N TYR A 369 -8.33 0.79 -0.64
CA TYR A 369 -9.03 0.11 -1.71
C TYR A 369 -8.22 -1.10 -2.18
N ASN A 370 -8.84 -2.28 -2.17
CA ASN A 370 -8.24 -3.53 -2.58
C ASN A 370 -9.19 -4.26 -3.54
N PHE A 371 -9.32 -3.68 -4.73
CA PHE A 371 -10.13 -4.17 -5.84
C PHE A 371 -11.63 -4.29 -5.51
N PHE A 372 -12.06 -5.38 -4.89
CA PHE A 372 -13.48 -5.59 -4.54
C PHE A 372 -13.85 -5.12 -3.14
N ARG A 373 -12.87 -4.81 -2.28
CA ARG A 373 -13.11 -4.52 -0.86
C ARG A 373 -12.27 -3.38 -0.36
N TYR A 374 -12.69 -2.83 0.78
CA TYR A 374 -11.95 -1.81 1.51
C TYR A 374 -11.33 -2.41 2.77
N TYR A 375 -10.05 -2.15 2.96
CA TYR A 375 -9.29 -2.56 4.14
C TYR A 375 -9.12 -1.37 5.09
N ASP A 376 -9.51 -1.54 6.34
CA ASP A 376 -9.20 -0.58 7.40
C ASP A 376 -7.87 -0.99 8.06
N PRO A 377 -6.79 -0.21 7.84
CA PRO A 377 -5.50 -0.51 8.47
C PRO A 377 -5.50 -0.29 9.98
N HIS A 378 -6.47 0.45 10.54
CA HIS A 378 -6.55 0.66 11.98
C HIS A 378 -6.92 -0.62 12.72
N SER A 379 -7.96 -1.32 12.24
CA SER A 379 -8.39 -2.62 12.78
C SER A 379 -7.78 -3.83 12.07
N GLY A 380 -6.98 -3.63 11.03
CA GLY A 380 -6.30 -4.70 10.32
C GLY A 380 -7.23 -5.66 9.57
N ARG A 381 -8.37 -5.17 9.05
CA ARG A 381 -9.41 -6.02 8.44
C ARG A 381 -10.13 -5.35 7.29
N PHE A 382 -10.79 -6.18 6.48
CA PHE A 382 -11.77 -5.70 5.50
C PHE A 382 -13.04 -5.21 6.20
N VAL A 383 -13.63 -4.14 5.67
CA VAL A 383 -14.81 -3.45 6.21
C VAL A 383 -16.02 -3.52 5.28
N THR A 384 -15.93 -4.35 4.24
CA THR A 384 -16.93 -4.64 3.20
C THR A 384 -16.86 -6.12 2.86
#